data_AF-Q9AUJ4-F1
#
_entry.id   AF-Q9AUJ4-F1
#
_cell.length_a   1.000
_cell.length_b   1.000
_cell.length_c   1.000
_cell.angle_alpha   90.00
_cell.angle_beta   90.00
_cell.angle_gamma   90.00
#
_symmetry.space_group_name_H-M   'P 1'
#
loop_
_entity.id
_entity.type
_entity.pdbx_description
1 polymer ?
#
loop_
_entity_poly.entity_id
_entity_poly.type
_entity_poly.pdbx_seq_one_letter_code
_entity_poly.pdbx_strand_id
1 'polypeptide(L)'
;SNGGRVQCMKVWPPLGKKKYETLSSLPNLTETQLAKEVDYLPPNKWVPCLEFELEHGFVSPYNRRSPRYYDGRSWTIWKLPMFMFGCTDSSQVMKELGECKKEYPQAWIRIIGFDNVRQVQCISFIASKPDGF
;
A
#
# COMPACT_ATOMS: atom_id res chain seq x y z
N SER A 1 -3.10 -27.72 39.26
CA SER A 1 -4.13 -26.86 38.63
C SER A 1 -3.50 -26.10 37.47
N ASN A 2 -3.47 -26.69 36.27
CA ASN A 2 -2.82 -26.11 35.08
C ASN A 2 -3.83 -25.49 34.09
N GLY A 3 -5.12 -25.45 34.44
CA GLY A 3 -6.20 -25.02 33.53
C GLY A 3 -6.20 -23.52 33.20
N GLY A 4 -5.65 -22.67 34.07
CA GLY A 4 -5.64 -21.20 33.85
C GLY A 4 -4.64 -20.72 32.80
N ARG A 5 -3.57 -21.48 32.51
CA ARG A 5 -2.53 -21.07 31.54
C ARG A 5 -2.91 -21.28 30.08
N VAL A 6 -3.92 -22.11 29.81
CA VAL A 6 -4.35 -22.45 28.43
C VAL A 6 -5.21 -21.34 27.82
N GLN A 7 -5.90 -20.53 28.63
CA GLN A 7 -6.69 -19.39 28.13
C GLN A 7 -5.85 -18.18 27.66
N CYS A 8 -4.54 -18.19 27.88
CA CYS A 8 -3.65 -17.10 27.43
C CYS A 8 -3.14 -17.27 25.99
N MET A 9 -3.35 -18.43 25.37
CA MET A 9 -2.94 -18.67 23.97
C MET A 9 -4.06 -18.26 23.02
N LYS A 10 -3.84 -17.18 22.27
CA LYS A 10 -4.72 -16.77 21.18
C LYS A 10 -4.24 -17.42 19.89
N VAL A 11 -5.16 -18.03 19.14
CA VAL A 11 -4.89 -18.56 17.81
C VAL A 11 -5.00 -17.43 16.79
N TRP A 12 -4.04 -17.32 15.88
CA TRP A 12 -4.09 -16.33 14.80
C TRP A 12 -5.22 -16.68 13.82
N PRO A 13 -6.07 -15.73 13.39
CA PRO A 13 -7.18 -16.02 12.50
C PRO A 13 -6.65 -16.47 11.12
N PRO A 14 -7.07 -17.64 10.61
CA PRO A 14 -6.65 -18.12 9.29
C PRO A 14 -7.42 -17.44 8.13
N LEU A 15 -8.56 -16.80 8.41
CA LEU A 15 -9.44 -16.19 7.41
C LEU A 15 -9.65 -14.69 7.71
N GLY A 16 -9.87 -13.89 6.67
CA GLY A 16 -10.18 -12.46 6.79
C GLY A 16 -9.02 -11.58 7.30
N LYS A 17 -7.77 -12.08 7.24
CA LYS A 17 -6.56 -11.36 7.67
C LYS A 17 -5.51 -11.31 6.56
N LYS A 18 -5.93 -11.07 5.32
CA LYS A 18 -5.00 -10.82 4.20
C LYS A 18 -4.15 -9.57 4.48
N LYS A 19 -2.94 -9.56 3.94
CA LYS A 19 -1.91 -8.55 4.19
C LYS A 19 -1.50 -7.86 2.89
N TYR A 20 -0.98 -6.65 3.04
CA TYR A 20 -0.65 -5.73 1.95
C TYR A 20 0.79 -5.20 2.11
N GLU A 21 1.71 -6.09 2.49
CA GLU A 21 3.12 -5.75 2.76
C GLU A 21 3.31 -4.75 3.92
N THR A 22 4.23 -3.80 3.78
CA THR A 22 4.65 -2.86 4.83
C THR A 22 3.47 -2.12 5.45
N LEU A 23 3.49 -1.95 6.78
CA LEU A 23 2.46 -1.31 7.61
C LEU A 23 1.09 -2.03 7.66
N SER A 24 0.85 -3.06 6.83
CA SER A 24 -0.45 -3.75 6.78
C SER A 24 -0.79 -4.63 7.99
N SER A 25 0.17 -4.81 8.91
CA SER A 25 -0.05 -5.48 10.20
C SER A 25 -0.39 -4.53 11.35
N LEU A 26 -0.28 -3.23 11.12
CA LEU A 26 -0.71 -2.20 12.05
C LEU A 26 -2.22 -1.96 11.92
N PRO A 27 -2.84 -1.27 12.89
CA PRO A 27 -4.18 -0.69 12.70
C PRO A 27 -4.23 0.16 11.42
N ASN A 28 -5.41 0.29 10.82
CA ASN A 28 -5.58 1.16 9.65
C ASN A 28 -5.10 2.58 9.99
N LEU A 29 -4.23 3.12 9.14
CA LEU A 29 -3.64 4.44 9.33
C LEU A 29 -4.72 5.51 9.17
N THR A 30 -4.73 6.47 10.08
CA THR A 30 -5.55 7.69 9.91
C THR A 30 -4.97 8.56 8.80
N GLU A 31 -5.76 9.46 8.22
CA GLU A 31 -5.27 10.39 7.19
C GLU A 31 -4.07 11.22 7.67
N THR A 32 -4.05 11.57 8.95
CA THR A 32 -2.93 12.27 9.60
C THR A 32 -1.67 11.43 9.72
N GLN A 33 -1.80 10.12 9.95
CA GLN A 33 -0.65 9.19 9.95
C GLN A 33 -0.16 8.95 8.53
N LEU A 34 -1.08 8.82 7.58
CA LEU A 34 -0.75 8.64 6.17
C LEU A 34 0.00 9.86 5.61
N ALA A 35 -0.43 11.06 5.95
CA ALA A 35 0.27 12.30 5.62
C ALA A 35 1.71 12.31 6.18
N LYS A 36 1.92 11.83 7.41
CA LYS A 36 3.27 11.71 8.00
C LYS A 36 4.16 10.71 7.26
N GLU A 37 3.61 9.58 6.81
CA GLU A 37 4.36 8.63 5.98
C GLU A 37 4.74 9.26 4.63
N VAL A 38 3.87 10.12 4.08
CA VAL A 38 4.19 10.90 2.87
C VAL A 38 5.25 11.97 3.15
N ASP A 39 5.17 12.67 4.28
CA ASP A 39 6.15 13.68 4.73
C ASP A 39 7.55 13.08 4.96
N TYR A 40 7.65 11.76 5.12
CA TYR A 40 8.93 11.07 5.23
C TYR A 40 9.67 10.94 3.89
N LEU A 41 8.99 11.07 2.74
CA LEU A 41 9.64 10.93 1.42
C LEU A 41 10.52 12.13 1.03
N PRO A 42 10.09 13.41 1.16
CA PRO A 42 10.87 14.56 0.72
C PRO A 42 12.28 14.68 1.34
N PRO A 43 12.48 14.46 2.66
CA PRO A 43 13.82 14.47 3.26
C PRO A 43 14.76 13.43 2.65
N ASN A 44 14.21 12.30 2.20
CA ASN A 44 14.94 11.22 1.55
C ASN A 44 15.09 11.42 0.02
N LYS A 45 14.55 12.51 -0.53
CA LYS A 45 14.50 12.80 -1.97
C LYS A 45 13.81 11.69 -2.78
N TRP A 46 12.86 10.99 -2.17
CA TRP A 46 12.09 9.95 -2.84
C TRP A 46 10.85 10.54 -3.51
N VAL A 47 10.50 10.00 -4.66
CA VAL A 47 9.42 10.48 -5.50
C VAL A 47 8.14 9.69 -5.20
N PRO A 48 7.09 10.31 -4.64
CA PRO A 48 5.82 9.65 -4.43
C PRO A 48 5.11 9.36 -5.76
N CYS A 49 4.43 8.21 -5.81
CA CYS A 49 3.54 7.81 -6.89
C CYS A 49 2.37 7.02 -6.29
N LEU A 50 1.19 7.14 -6.90
CA LEU A 50 0.00 6.38 -6.51
C LEU A 50 -0.22 5.27 -7.51
N GLU A 51 -0.54 4.09 -7.00
CA GLU A 51 -0.98 2.96 -7.81
C GLU A 51 -2.30 2.41 -7.27
N PHE A 52 -3.16 1.98 -8.17
CA PHE A 52 -4.46 1.42 -7.84
C PHE A 52 -4.77 0.16 -8.63
N GLU A 53 -5.61 -0.69 -8.06
CA GLU A 53 -6.03 -1.97 -8.63
C GLU A 53 -7.50 -2.21 -8.30
N LEU A 54 -8.24 -2.76 -9.27
CA LEU A 54 -9.69 -2.97 -9.17
C LEU A 54 -10.06 -4.45 -9.07
N GLU A 55 -9.30 -5.32 -9.72
CA GLU A 55 -9.67 -6.73 -9.89
C GLU A 55 -8.79 -7.64 -9.03
N HIS A 56 -7.47 -7.43 -9.08
CA HIS A 56 -6.49 -8.36 -8.55
C HIS A 56 -5.63 -7.74 -7.45
N GLY A 57 -6.22 -7.46 -6.29
CA GLY A 57 -5.50 -6.89 -5.14
C GLY A 57 -4.39 -7.79 -4.55
N PHE A 58 -4.25 -9.04 -5.01
CA PHE A 58 -3.25 -10.00 -4.53
C PHE A 58 -2.54 -10.71 -5.69
N VAL A 59 -1.29 -11.06 -5.42
CA VAL A 59 -0.42 -11.78 -6.36
C VAL A 59 -0.99 -13.18 -6.64
N SER A 60 -1.02 -13.57 -7.91
CA SER A 60 -1.48 -14.90 -8.34
C SER A 60 -0.58 -15.49 -9.45
N PRO A 61 -0.36 -16.81 -9.51
CA PRO A 61 0.42 -17.45 -10.56
C PRO A 61 -0.49 -17.98 -11.69
N TYR A 62 -1.15 -17.08 -12.40
CA TYR A 62 -2.13 -17.44 -13.44
C TYR A 62 -1.45 -17.81 -14.77
N ASN A 63 -0.57 -16.96 -15.27
CA ASN A 63 -0.02 -17.07 -16.61
C ASN A 63 1.17 -18.04 -16.67
N ARG A 64 2.06 -18.00 -15.68
CA ARG A 64 3.24 -18.86 -15.62
C ARG A 64 3.58 -19.26 -14.19
N ARG A 65 4.03 -20.51 -14.01
CA ARG A 65 4.42 -21.08 -12.71
C ARG A 65 5.92 -21.34 -12.60
N SER A 66 6.74 -20.49 -13.22
CA SER A 66 8.19 -20.56 -13.08
C SER A 66 8.64 -19.89 -11.78
N PRO A 67 9.79 -20.29 -11.20
CA PRO A 67 10.33 -19.65 -10.01
C PRO A 67 10.42 -18.12 -10.17
N ARG A 68 9.99 -17.38 -9.13
CA ARG A 68 9.99 -15.89 -9.06
C ARG A 68 9.05 -15.17 -10.02
N TYR A 69 8.26 -15.87 -10.83
CA TYR A 69 7.24 -15.24 -11.66
C TYR A 69 5.90 -15.28 -10.95
N TYR A 70 5.27 -14.10 -10.85
CA TYR A 70 3.90 -13.97 -10.37
C TYR A 70 3.19 -12.83 -11.09
N ASP A 71 1.90 -13.00 -11.37
CA ASP A 71 1.01 -12.00 -11.92
C ASP A 71 0.38 -11.16 -10.77
N GLY A 72 -0.08 -9.95 -11.07
CA GLY A 72 -0.68 -9.05 -10.07
C GLY A 72 0.32 -8.34 -9.14
N ARG A 73 1.62 -8.33 -9.48
CA ARG A 73 2.64 -7.54 -8.78
C ARG A 73 2.56 -6.05 -9.09
N SER A 74 2.41 -5.74 -10.37
CA SER A 74 2.24 -4.37 -10.87
C SER A 74 0.77 -3.98 -10.83
N TRP A 75 0.48 -2.80 -10.32
CA TRP A 75 -0.83 -2.17 -10.32
C TRP A 75 -0.87 -1.04 -11.34
N THR A 76 -2.05 -0.47 -11.59
CA THR A 76 -2.19 0.63 -12.54
C THR A 76 -1.71 1.93 -11.90
N ILE A 77 -0.85 2.67 -12.61
CA ILE A 77 -0.34 3.97 -12.13
C ILE A 77 -1.47 5.00 -12.24
N TRP A 78 -1.70 5.74 -11.15
CA TRP A 78 -2.60 6.88 -11.14
C TRP A 78 -1.90 8.13 -11.68
N LYS A 79 -2.41 8.67 -12.80
CA LYS A 79 -1.85 9.80 -13.53
C LYS A 79 -0.37 9.55 -13.93
N LEU A 80 0.57 10.28 -13.33
CA LEU A 80 2.01 10.19 -13.61
C LEU A 80 2.79 10.25 -12.28
N PRO A 81 4.00 9.69 -12.22
CA PRO A 81 4.90 9.90 -11.08
C PRO A 81 5.09 11.40 -10.85
N MET A 82 4.86 11.87 -9.62
CA MET A 82 4.77 13.31 -9.31
C MET A 82 6.12 14.06 -9.42
N PHE A 83 7.16 13.38 -9.93
CA PHE A 83 8.49 13.92 -10.26
C PHE A 83 8.42 15.19 -11.13
N MET A 84 7.47 15.29 -12.05
CA MET A 84 7.32 16.48 -12.90
C MET A 84 6.82 17.73 -12.15
N PHE A 85 6.27 17.58 -10.94
CA PHE A 85 5.65 18.67 -10.19
C PHE A 85 6.51 19.25 -9.07
N GLY A 86 7.71 18.70 -8.81
CA GLY A 86 8.53 19.16 -7.68
C GLY A 86 7.79 19.08 -6.35
N CYS A 87 6.98 18.02 -6.19
CA CYS A 87 6.03 17.89 -5.08
C CYS A 87 6.77 17.75 -3.73
N THR A 88 7.05 18.88 -3.10
CA THR A 88 7.62 18.97 -1.75
C THR A 88 6.56 18.90 -0.66
N ASP A 89 5.28 19.00 -1.04
CA ASP A 89 4.16 19.08 -0.11
C ASP A 89 3.32 17.80 -0.15
N SER A 90 3.18 17.13 0.99
CA SER A 90 2.35 15.94 1.15
C SER A 90 0.88 16.20 0.89
N SER A 91 0.43 17.45 1.04
CA SER A 91 -0.97 17.85 0.79
C SER A 91 -1.43 17.50 -0.63
N GLN A 92 -0.53 17.61 -1.62
CA GLN A 92 -0.85 17.31 -3.02
C GLN A 92 -1.06 15.81 -3.23
N VAL A 93 -0.20 14.97 -2.62
CA VAL A 93 -0.33 13.51 -2.66
C VAL A 93 -1.65 13.07 -2.02
N MET A 94 -2.00 13.68 -0.89
CA MET A 94 -3.26 13.41 -0.19
C MET A 94 -4.48 13.85 -1.01
N LYS A 95 -4.38 14.97 -1.73
CA LYS A 95 -5.44 15.42 -2.64
C LYS A 95 -5.65 14.43 -3.79
N GLU A 96 -4.57 13.97 -4.41
CA GLU A 96 -4.60 12.97 -5.48
C GLU A 96 -5.18 11.63 -4.99
N LEU A 97 -4.83 11.22 -3.77
CA LEU A 97 -5.45 10.07 -3.12
C LEU A 97 -6.97 10.25 -2.98
N GLY A 98 -7.42 11.44 -2.59
CA GLY A 98 -8.84 11.79 -2.51
C GLY A 98 -9.55 11.72 -3.86
N GLU A 99 -8.93 12.24 -4.91
CA GLU A 99 -9.45 12.15 -6.30
C GLU A 99 -9.54 10.68 -6.77
N CYS A 100 -8.49 9.88 -6.55
CA CYS A 100 -8.46 8.47 -6.91
C CYS A 100 -9.54 7.66 -6.16
N LYS A 101 -9.72 7.90 -4.85
CA LYS A 101 -10.78 7.27 -4.06
C LYS A 101 -12.19 7.64 -4.54
N LYS A 102 -12.37 8.88 -5.01
CA LYS A 102 -13.67 9.36 -5.51
C LYS A 102 -14.03 8.72 -6.85
N GLU A 103 -13.05 8.58 -7.74
CA GLU A 103 -13.25 7.96 -9.06
C GLU A 103 -13.38 6.44 -8.96
N TYR A 104 -12.58 5.82 -8.09
CA TYR A 104 -12.56 4.37 -7.87
C TYR A 104 -12.78 4.01 -6.39
N PRO A 105 -14.02 4.04 -5.90
CA PRO A 105 -14.33 3.78 -4.49
C PRO A 105 -14.06 2.33 -4.05
N GLN A 106 -14.05 1.39 -5.00
CA GLN A 106 -13.83 -0.04 -4.77
C GLN A 106 -12.40 -0.50 -5.15
N ALA A 107 -11.45 0.44 -5.33
CA ALA A 107 -10.07 0.10 -5.64
C ALA A 107 -9.23 -0.11 -4.36
N TRP A 108 -8.25 -1.00 -4.46
CA TRP A 108 -7.08 -0.94 -3.60
C TRP A 108 -6.18 0.17 -4.09
N ILE A 109 -5.75 1.06 -3.19
CA ILE A 109 -4.87 2.16 -3.53
C ILE A 109 -3.65 2.10 -2.61
N ARG A 110 -2.45 2.09 -3.20
CA ARG A 110 -1.19 2.11 -2.48
C ARG A 110 -0.36 3.34 -2.88
N ILE A 111 0.41 3.82 -1.93
CA ILE A 111 1.41 4.88 -2.17
C ILE A 111 2.77 4.22 -2.22
N ILE A 112 3.53 4.58 -3.23
CA ILE A 112 4.87 4.08 -3.47
C ILE A 112 5.84 5.25 -3.58
N GLY A 113 7.11 5.00 -3.27
CA GLY A 113 8.16 6.00 -3.39
C GLY A 113 9.39 5.45 -4.10
N PHE A 114 9.83 6.16 -5.13
CA PHE A 114 10.97 5.80 -5.94
C PHE A 114 12.21 6.60 -5.57
N ASP A 115 13.35 5.91 -5.50
CA ASP A 115 14.66 6.51 -5.42
C ASP A 115 15.29 6.49 -6.82
N ASN A 116 15.47 7.67 -7.41
CA ASN A 116 16.03 7.83 -8.75
C ASN A 116 17.55 7.57 -8.80
N VAL A 117 18.26 7.72 -7.67
CA VAL A 117 19.71 7.47 -7.58
C VAL A 117 19.96 5.97 -7.58
N ARG A 118 19.20 5.23 -6.77
CA ARG A 118 19.32 3.77 -6.67
C ARG A 118 18.51 3.00 -7.70
N GLN A 119 17.58 3.66 -8.39
CA GLN A 119 16.63 3.06 -9.34
C GLN A 119 15.79 1.94 -8.72
N VAL A 120 15.35 2.14 -7.47
CA VAL A 120 14.53 1.16 -6.73
C VAL A 120 13.31 1.82 -6.11
N GLN A 121 12.27 1.01 -5.89
CA GLN A 121 11.16 1.38 -5.04
C GLN A 121 11.59 1.19 -3.58
N CYS A 122 11.65 2.29 -2.83
CA CYS A 122 12.09 2.29 -1.43
C CYS A 122 10.95 2.13 -0.44
N ILE A 123 9.73 2.51 -0.83
CA ILE A 123 8.55 2.45 0.03
C ILE A 123 7.32 2.00 -0.76
N SER A 124 6.48 1.23 -0.08
CA SER A 124 5.19 0.74 -0.58
C SER A 124 4.30 0.46 0.63
N PHE A 125 3.21 1.21 0.77
CA PHE A 125 2.21 0.95 1.80
C PHE A 125 0.78 1.20 1.26
N ILE A 126 -0.17 0.47 1.83
CA ILE A 126 -1.58 0.59 1.44
C ILE A 126 -2.20 1.85 2.04
N ALA A 127 -2.91 2.63 1.21
CA ALA A 127 -3.56 3.88 1.60
C ALA A 127 -5.09 3.76 1.67
N SER A 128 -5.68 2.99 0.76
CA SER A 128 -7.11 2.69 0.74
C SER A 128 -7.37 1.24 0.37
N LYS A 129 -8.45 0.68 0.91
CA LYS A 129 -8.94 -0.67 0.63
C LYS A 129 -10.42 -0.60 0.30
N PRO A 130 -10.94 -1.48 -0.57
CA PRO A 130 -12.38 -1.62 -0.78
C PRO A 130 -13.08 -2.15 0.47
N ASP A 131 -14.37 -1.88 0.56
CA ASP A 131 -15.20 -2.36 1.66
C ASP A 131 -15.29 -3.90 1.65
N GLY A 132 -15.02 -4.53 2.78
CA GLY A 132 -15.09 -5.99 2.95
C GLY A 132 -13.77 -6.76 2.82
N PHE A 133 -12.62 -6.07 2.73
CA PHE A 133 -11.28 -6.67 2.59
C PHE A 133 -10.24 -6.27 3.65
#